data_AF-A0A2E7G1I9-F1
#
_entry.id   AF-A0A2E7G1I9-F1
#
_cell.length_a   1.000
_cell.length_b   1.000
_cell.length_c   1.000
_cell.angle_alpha   90.00
_cell.angle_beta   90.00
_cell.angle_gamma   90.00
#
_symmetry.space_group_name_H-M   'P 1'
#
loop_
_entity.id
_entity.type
_entity.pdbx_description
1 polymer ?
#
loop_
_entity_poly.entity_id
_entity_poly.type
_entity_poly.pdbx_seq_one_letter_code
_entity_poly.pdbx_strand_id
1 'polypeptide(L)'
;MAIGTMEILTAALFLVPLSLMDKQWIPKWSIRVPLLLTTAAVIFRIIAFWSGDSSDAHVVGYLPADSTGLSRILHVFDGPNGLMLGLLWGYTIGIATSRPNRNSRRWYTLCWITFLLFGVDSAAFSNIGSSGLTNAPSVLDANSLIYPFLGFTISAIVIPTYVEFDSSSNLRIIAAISCTILLFDVSSEPIAWVFICLFIHQLSSKRIHKLRGVATKNRWLGLLVVFYSSIIFLTIAVFWIISQDNSELFWSSRYALGWVFLCGCVGSLMPLVGFDSKPRPEVWGFLTGIILAPALLPNTHLMETTLLPILLLSISMPIIATLPEYRRNMTQKQRLLEWFSLTILVLIVMSLYQYIDLSLIAIILFTPFFIRTAISDDEEE
;
A
#
# COMPACT_ATOMS: atom_id res chain seq x y z
N MET A 1 26.27 7.00 17.98
CA MET A 1 25.40 5.81 17.81
C MET A 1 24.47 5.87 16.59
N ALA A 2 24.20 7.05 16.02
CA ALA A 2 23.38 7.23 14.81
C ALA A 2 23.79 6.38 13.59
N ILE A 3 25.10 6.17 13.39
CA ILE A 3 25.66 5.30 12.34
C ILE A 3 25.14 3.86 12.49
N GLY A 4 25.01 3.35 13.72
CA GLY A 4 24.58 1.97 13.97
C GLY A 4 23.10 1.73 13.63
N THR A 5 22.20 2.67 13.94
CA THR A 5 20.78 2.56 13.56
C THR A 5 20.60 2.59 12.05
N MET A 6 21.34 3.48 11.37
CA MET A 6 21.37 3.57 9.91
C MET A 6 21.89 2.28 9.28
N GLU A 7 23.06 1.79 9.71
CA GLU A 7 23.68 0.56 9.19
C GLU A 7 22.78 -0.67 9.37
N ILE A 8 22.09 -0.80 10.50
CA ILE A 8 21.16 -1.90 10.77
C ILE A 8 19.95 -1.84 9.85
N LEU A 9 19.37 -0.65 9.62
CA LEU A 9 18.25 -0.48 8.71
C LEU A 9 18.66 -0.68 7.24
N THR A 10 19.86 -0.26 6.85
CA THR A 10 20.46 -0.56 5.54
C THR A 10 20.71 -2.05 5.37
N ALA A 11 21.19 -2.76 6.39
CA ALA A 11 21.30 -4.22 6.34
C ALA A 11 19.91 -4.88 6.24
N ALA A 12 18.92 -4.36 6.97
CA ALA A 12 17.55 -4.85 6.94
C ALA A 12 16.89 -4.68 5.56
N LEU A 13 17.22 -3.62 4.82
CA LEU A 13 16.78 -3.38 3.44
C LEU A 13 17.09 -4.57 2.51
N PHE A 14 18.29 -5.15 2.62
CA PHE A 14 18.71 -6.25 1.76
C PHE A 14 18.37 -7.63 2.33
N LEU A 15 18.52 -7.81 3.64
CA LEU A 15 18.39 -9.13 4.27
C LEU A 15 16.94 -9.54 4.49
N VAL A 16 16.05 -8.59 4.81
CA VAL A 16 14.67 -8.94 5.18
C VAL A 16 13.88 -9.50 4.00
N PRO A 17 13.91 -8.91 2.78
CA PRO A 17 13.24 -9.50 1.64
C PRO A 17 13.72 -10.93 1.37
N LEU A 18 15.02 -11.17 1.43
CA LEU A 18 15.60 -12.50 1.27
C LEU A 18 15.13 -13.45 2.37
N SER A 19 15.08 -13.00 3.63
CA SER A 19 14.67 -13.82 4.78
C SER A 19 13.18 -14.21 4.76
N LEU A 20 12.34 -13.35 4.16
CA LEU A 20 10.89 -13.54 4.03
C LEU A 20 10.49 -14.27 2.74
N MET A 21 11.37 -14.30 1.73
CA MET A 21 11.14 -15.09 0.52
C MET A 21 11.03 -16.57 0.86
N ASP A 22 9.92 -17.19 0.48
CA ASP A 22 9.66 -18.60 0.72
C ASP A 22 10.42 -19.48 -0.29
N LYS A 23 11.73 -19.67 -0.05
CA LYS A 23 12.57 -20.66 -0.75
C LYS A 23 12.84 -21.86 0.17
N GLN A 24 12.81 -23.06 -0.40
CA GLN A 24 12.94 -24.32 0.35
C GLN A 24 14.23 -24.47 1.17
N TRP A 25 15.29 -23.74 0.81
CA TRP A 25 16.60 -23.76 1.49
C TRP A 25 16.73 -22.76 2.63
N ILE A 26 15.74 -21.88 2.84
CA ILE A 26 15.78 -20.88 3.90
C ILE A 26 15.20 -21.48 5.19
N PRO A 27 15.94 -21.43 6.31
CA PRO A 27 15.49 -22.07 7.54
C PRO A 27 14.27 -21.35 8.14
N LYS A 28 13.35 -22.10 8.75
CA LYS A 28 12.07 -21.55 9.26
C LYS A 28 12.23 -20.42 10.29
N TRP A 29 13.36 -20.35 10.99
CA TRP A 29 13.64 -19.28 11.95
C TRP A 29 13.98 -17.94 11.28
N SER A 30 14.29 -17.91 9.97
CA SER A 30 14.63 -16.70 9.21
C SER A 30 13.54 -15.63 9.31
N ILE A 31 12.29 -16.05 9.54
CA ILE A 31 11.15 -15.16 9.68
C ILE A 31 11.23 -14.21 10.87
N ARG A 32 12.13 -14.50 11.83
CA ARG A 32 12.41 -13.65 13.00
C ARG A 32 13.56 -12.67 12.76
N VAL A 33 14.32 -12.81 11.68
CA VAL A 33 15.41 -11.89 11.31
C VAL A 33 14.93 -10.44 11.23
N PRO A 34 13.76 -10.13 10.61
CA PRO A 34 13.27 -8.75 10.56
C PRO A 34 13.05 -8.17 11.96
N LEU A 35 12.46 -8.95 12.88
CA LEU A 35 12.23 -8.52 14.26
C LEU A 35 13.53 -8.28 15.01
N LEU A 36 14.54 -9.13 14.82
CA LEU A 36 15.85 -8.95 15.45
C LEU A 36 16.51 -7.64 15.01
N LEU A 37 16.47 -7.34 13.71
CA LEU A 37 17.06 -6.12 13.16
C LEU A 37 16.32 -4.85 13.60
N THR A 38 14.98 -4.83 13.51
CA THR A 38 14.18 -3.67 13.93
C THR A 38 14.26 -3.46 15.45
N THR A 39 14.25 -4.54 16.25
CA THR A 39 14.40 -4.43 17.70
C THR A 39 15.79 -3.92 18.09
N ALA A 40 16.84 -4.38 17.40
CA ALA A 40 18.17 -3.81 17.60
C ALA A 40 18.20 -2.31 17.30
N ALA A 41 17.62 -1.87 16.18
CA ALA A 41 17.51 -0.45 15.83
C ALA A 41 16.75 0.37 16.90
N VAL A 42 15.64 -0.17 17.44
CA VAL A 42 14.88 0.47 18.52
C VAL A 42 15.72 0.53 19.82
N ILE A 43 16.45 -0.53 20.17
CA ILE A 43 17.33 -0.53 21.36
C ILE A 43 18.43 0.52 21.21
N PHE A 44 19.11 0.59 20.06
CA PHE A 44 20.12 1.63 19.81
C PHE A 44 19.53 3.04 19.95
N ARG A 45 18.30 3.23 19.48
CA ARG A 45 17.58 4.51 19.62
C ARG A 45 17.22 4.82 21.08
N ILE A 46 16.75 3.84 21.85
CA ILE A 46 16.51 4.00 23.30
C ILE A 46 17.79 4.40 24.01
N ILE A 47 18.93 3.75 23.69
CA ILE A 47 20.23 4.08 24.29
C ILE A 47 20.65 5.51 23.93
N ALA A 48 20.47 5.95 22.68
CA ALA A 48 20.77 7.32 22.25
C ALA A 48 19.94 8.37 22.99
N PHE A 49 18.61 8.15 23.11
CA PHE A 49 17.70 9.03 23.87
C PHE A 49 17.99 9.02 25.37
N TRP A 50 18.34 7.87 25.94
CA TRP A 50 18.69 7.73 27.36
C TRP A 50 20.01 8.43 27.70
N SER A 51 21.02 8.29 26.84
CA SER A 51 22.33 8.92 27.02
C SER A 51 22.34 10.42 26.68
N GLY A 52 21.29 10.94 26.03
CA GLY A 52 21.26 12.32 25.54
C GLY A 52 22.37 12.59 24.54
N ASP A 53 22.72 11.58 23.72
CA ASP A 53 23.83 11.65 22.79
C ASP A 53 23.53 12.67 21.68
N SER A 54 24.11 13.86 21.82
CA SER A 54 23.96 14.96 20.86
C SER A 54 24.64 14.71 19.52
N SER A 55 25.35 13.58 19.36
CA SER A 55 25.87 13.14 18.06
C SER A 55 24.79 12.48 17.19
N ASP A 56 23.64 12.15 17.77
CA ASP A 56 22.48 11.66 17.02
C ASP A 56 21.55 12.82 16.65
N ALA A 57 21.48 13.12 15.35
CA ALA A 57 20.69 14.22 14.83
C ALA A 57 19.21 14.12 15.22
N HIS A 58 18.66 12.90 15.36
CA HIS A 58 17.27 12.71 15.80
C HIS A 58 17.06 13.06 17.27
N VAL A 59 18.03 12.76 18.15
CA VAL A 59 17.96 13.10 19.58
C VAL A 59 18.03 14.61 19.76
N VAL A 60 18.86 15.31 18.99
CA VAL A 60 18.99 16.78 19.05
C VAL A 60 17.76 17.49 18.51
N GLY A 61 17.11 16.93 17.47
CA GLY A 61 15.98 17.58 16.80
C GLY A 61 14.61 17.40 17.46
N TYR A 62 14.37 16.29 18.15
CA TYR A 62 13.02 15.90 18.59
C TYR A 62 12.86 15.72 20.11
N LEU A 63 13.92 15.87 20.89
CA LEU A 63 13.83 15.79 22.34
C LEU A 63 13.39 17.15 22.93
N PRO A 64 12.26 17.23 23.66
CA PRO A 64 11.87 18.49 24.30
C PRO A 64 12.90 18.92 25.34
N ALA A 65 13.17 20.22 25.42
CA ALA A 65 14.15 20.81 26.34
C ALA A 65 13.89 20.44 27.82
N ASP A 66 12.63 20.22 28.18
CA ASP A 66 12.19 19.94 29.55
C ASP A 66 12.11 18.43 29.88
N SER A 67 12.38 17.55 28.91
CA SER A 67 12.28 16.10 29.11
C SER A 67 13.50 15.54 29.85
N THR A 68 13.28 14.90 31.01
CA THR A 68 14.32 14.33 31.86
C THR A 68 14.04 12.87 32.22
N GLY A 69 15.10 12.04 32.23
CA GLY A 69 15.02 10.64 32.64
C GLY A 69 14.11 9.80 31.74
N LEU A 70 13.20 9.04 32.37
CA LEU A 70 12.38 8.00 31.73
C LEU A 70 11.36 8.57 30.72
N SER A 71 10.97 9.85 30.85
CA SER A 71 10.04 10.49 29.90
C SER A 71 10.63 10.62 28.49
N ARG A 72 11.96 10.64 28.36
CA ARG A 72 12.66 10.64 27.05
C ARG A 72 12.35 9.39 26.21
N ILE A 73 11.99 8.28 26.84
CA ILE A 73 11.66 7.03 26.14
C ILE A 73 10.34 7.17 25.36
N LEU A 74 9.41 8.03 25.81
CA LEU A 74 8.15 8.24 25.11
C LEU A 74 8.34 8.92 23.74
N HIS A 75 9.47 9.62 23.56
CA HIS A 75 9.85 10.32 22.34
C HIS A 75 10.66 9.47 21.35
N VAL A 76 10.84 8.17 21.63
CA VAL A 76 11.66 7.28 20.79
C VAL A 76 11.11 7.18 19.36
N PHE A 77 9.80 7.33 19.16
CA PHE A 77 9.18 7.29 17.84
C PHE A 77 8.82 8.68 17.29
N ASP A 78 9.28 9.76 17.90
CA ASP A 78 8.98 11.09 17.42
C ASP A 78 9.78 11.43 16.15
N GLY A 79 9.20 12.31 15.34
CA GLY A 79 9.67 12.67 14.00
C GLY A 79 9.30 11.64 12.92
N PRO A 80 9.28 12.03 11.63
CA PRO A 80 8.83 11.15 10.53
C PRO A 80 9.52 9.78 10.51
N ASN A 81 10.85 9.77 10.68
CA ASN A 81 11.63 8.53 10.69
C ASN A 81 11.43 7.70 11.98
N GLY A 82 11.05 8.34 13.09
CA GLY A 82 10.65 7.66 14.33
C GLY A 82 9.33 6.94 14.17
N LEU A 83 8.35 7.59 13.55
CA LEU A 83 7.05 7.01 13.25
C LEU A 83 7.20 5.79 12.33
N MET A 84 8.02 5.90 11.28
CA MET A 84 8.31 4.78 10.39
C MET A 84 9.02 3.61 11.10
N LEU A 85 10.00 3.90 11.96
CA LEU A 85 10.67 2.89 12.77
C LEU A 85 9.68 2.17 13.70
N GLY A 86 8.77 2.91 14.33
CA GLY A 86 7.70 2.36 15.14
C GLY A 86 6.80 1.43 14.35
N LEU A 87 6.35 1.87 13.16
CA LEU A 87 5.54 1.07 12.25
C LEU A 87 6.26 -0.22 11.81
N LEU A 88 7.51 -0.12 11.37
CA LEU A 88 8.33 -1.28 10.98
C LEU A 88 8.53 -2.24 12.15
N TRP A 89 8.80 -1.73 13.34
CA TRP A 89 8.98 -2.56 14.53
C TRP A 89 7.71 -3.34 14.87
N GLY A 90 6.57 -2.65 14.99
CA GLY A 90 5.27 -3.28 15.19
C GLY A 90 4.92 -4.31 14.12
N TYR A 91 5.21 -3.98 12.87
CA TYR A 91 5.02 -4.86 11.72
C TYR A 91 5.83 -6.16 11.82
N THR A 92 7.09 -6.07 12.24
CA THR A 92 7.92 -7.27 12.45
C THR A 92 7.49 -8.11 13.64
N ILE A 93 6.92 -7.50 14.70
CA ILE A 93 6.33 -8.23 15.84
C ILE A 93 5.14 -9.06 15.35
N GLY A 94 4.24 -8.48 14.55
CA GLY A 94 3.10 -9.21 14.03
C GLY A 94 3.50 -10.33 13.07
N ILE A 95 4.54 -10.13 12.24
CA ILE A 95 5.12 -11.21 11.42
C ILE A 95 5.64 -12.35 12.32
N ALA A 96 6.45 -12.02 13.34
CA ALA A 96 7.10 -13.02 14.19
C ALA A 96 6.12 -13.82 15.06
N THR A 97 4.99 -13.21 15.42
CA THR A 97 3.89 -13.86 16.16
C THR A 97 2.95 -14.65 15.26
N SER A 98 2.87 -14.28 13.97
CA SER A 98 2.10 -15.03 12.98
C SER A 98 2.80 -16.34 12.57
N ARG A 99 2.02 -17.33 12.12
CA ARG A 99 2.52 -18.54 11.43
C ARG A 99 2.14 -18.44 9.95
N PRO A 100 2.87 -17.67 9.14
CA PRO A 100 2.42 -17.38 7.79
C PRO A 100 2.63 -18.54 6.85
N ASN A 101 1.58 -18.79 6.06
CA ASN A 101 1.65 -19.61 4.87
C ASN A 101 2.55 -18.95 3.80
N ARG A 102 2.86 -19.70 2.75
CA ARG A 102 3.72 -19.25 1.64
C ARG A 102 3.25 -17.95 0.99
N ASN A 103 1.93 -17.78 0.85
CA ASN A 103 1.36 -16.59 0.23
C ASN A 103 1.46 -15.38 1.15
N SER A 104 1.18 -15.53 2.44
CA SER A 104 1.34 -14.46 3.44
C SER A 104 2.78 -13.97 3.54
N ARG A 105 3.78 -14.85 3.41
CA ARG A 105 5.20 -14.46 3.35
C ARG A 105 5.53 -13.55 2.16
N ARG A 106 4.96 -13.82 0.99
CA ARG A 106 5.12 -12.97 -0.21
C ARG A 106 4.51 -11.59 0.03
N TRP A 107 3.33 -11.53 0.61
CA TRP A 107 2.68 -10.27 0.98
C TRP A 107 3.44 -9.51 2.05
N TYR A 108 4.01 -10.22 3.03
CA TYR A 108 4.86 -9.59 4.03
C TYR A 108 6.11 -8.95 3.41
N THR A 109 6.73 -9.66 2.47
CA THR A 109 7.89 -9.15 1.73
C THR A 109 7.53 -7.91 0.92
N LEU A 110 6.39 -7.93 0.22
CA LEU A 110 5.93 -6.80 -0.60
C LEU A 110 5.66 -5.56 0.26
N CYS A 111 4.94 -5.73 1.38
CA CYS A 111 4.64 -4.63 2.30
C CYS A 111 5.90 -4.07 2.95
N TRP A 112 6.86 -4.93 3.31
CA TRP A 112 8.17 -4.51 3.82
C TRP A 112 8.92 -3.62 2.82
N ILE A 113 8.95 -4.03 1.55
CA ILE A 113 9.55 -3.22 0.47
C ILE A 113 8.83 -1.89 0.34
N THR A 114 7.49 -1.86 0.36
CA THR A 114 6.70 -0.63 0.31
C THR A 114 7.02 0.32 1.46
N PHE A 115 7.09 -0.17 2.71
CA PHE A 115 7.42 0.67 3.87
C PHE A 115 8.80 1.30 3.75
N LEU A 116 9.78 0.53 3.28
CA LEU A 116 11.15 1.03 3.14
C LEU A 116 11.30 2.03 2.01
N LEU A 117 10.65 1.79 0.88
CA LEU A 117 10.76 2.65 -0.28
C LEU A 117 10.13 4.02 -0.08
N PHE A 118 9.07 4.13 0.73
CA PHE A 118 8.46 5.43 1.05
C PHE A 118 8.98 6.07 2.34
N GLY A 119 9.33 5.26 3.34
CA GLY A 119 9.46 5.73 4.72
C GLY A 119 10.89 5.91 5.24
N VAL A 120 11.90 5.43 4.52
CA VAL A 120 13.28 5.42 5.01
C VAL A 120 14.18 6.13 4.01
N ASP A 121 14.26 7.45 4.10
CA ASP A 121 15.41 8.14 3.55
C ASP A 121 16.63 7.72 4.40
N SER A 122 17.40 6.75 3.89
CA SER A 122 18.55 6.21 4.60
C SER A 122 19.57 7.29 5.00
N ALA A 123 19.59 8.42 4.29
CA ALA A 123 20.40 9.60 4.61
C ALA A 123 19.75 10.53 5.66
N ALA A 124 18.43 10.47 5.87
CA ALA A 124 17.73 11.32 6.84
C ALA A 124 17.93 10.92 8.31
N PHE A 125 18.54 9.77 8.58
CA PHE A 125 19.07 9.44 9.92
C PHE A 125 20.44 10.09 10.18
N SER A 126 21.10 10.60 9.14
CA SER A 126 22.40 11.28 9.23
C SER A 126 22.30 12.80 9.06
N ASN A 127 21.30 13.30 8.33
CA ASN A 127 21.10 14.73 8.05
C ASN A 127 19.64 15.13 8.21
N ILE A 128 19.39 16.16 9.03
CA ILE A 128 18.10 16.86 9.04
C ILE A 128 18.12 17.83 7.86
N GLY A 129 17.44 17.50 6.77
CA GLY A 129 17.08 18.49 5.76
C GLY A 129 16.08 19.48 6.35
N SER A 130 16.43 20.76 6.41
CA SER A 130 15.50 21.81 6.80
C SER A 130 14.37 21.90 5.78
N SER A 131 13.21 21.31 6.09
CA SER A 131 11.97 21.50 5.36
C SER A 131 10.99 22.25 6.26
N GLY A 132 10.02 22.96 5.69
CA GLY A 132 9.04 23.77 6.44
C GLY A 132 8.21 22.99 7.49
N LEU A 133 8.33 21.66 7.55
CA LEU A 133 7.77 20.78 8.59
C LEU A 133 8.61 20.73 9.88
N THR A 134 9.83 21.29 9.91
CA THR A 134 10.67 21.37 11.13
C THR A 134 10.21 22.46 12.11
N ASN A 135 9.16 23.21 11.79
CA ASN A 135 8.59 24.26 12.65
C ASN A 135 7.32 23.81 13.39
N ALA A 136 6.85 22.58 13.20
CA ALA A 136 5.78 22.05 14.02
C ALA A 136 6.41 21.44 15.29
N PRO A 137 6.19 22.00 16.49
CA PRO A 137 6.61 21.33 17.70
C PRO A 137 5.90 19.97 17.74
N SER A 138 6.66 18.88 17.84
CA SER A 138 6.12 17.58 18.26
C SER A 138 5.74 17.71 19.73
N VAL A 139 4.64 18.41 19.98
CA VAL A 139 3.95 18.35 21.25
C VAL A 139 3.53 16.90 21.42
N LEU A 140 3.96 16.32 22.53
CA LEU A 140 3.54 15.04 23.06
C LEU A 140 2.01 14.93 22.95
N ASP A 141 1.53 14.29 21.90
CA ASP A 141 0.23 13.66 21.88
C ASP A 141 0.50 12.19 21.61
N ALA A 142 -0.19 11.30 22.31
CA ALA A 142 0.02 9.85 22.36
C ALA A 142 -0.03 9.09 21.01
N ASN A 143 0.02 9.81 19.89
CA ASN A 143 -0.09 9.36 18.51
C ASN A 143 1.19 8.68 17.99
N SER A 144 2.40 9.03 18.46
CA SER A 144 3.62 8.36 17.98
C SER A 144 3.70 6.88 18.41
N LEU A 145 3.15 6.57 19.59
CA LEU A 145 2.99 5.20 20.07
C LEU A 145 1.94 4.38 19.29
N ILE A 146 1.05 5.02 18.52
CA ILE A 146 0.06 4.33 17.70
C ILE A 146 0.73 3.61 16.52
N TYR A 147 1.86 4.11 16.01
CA TYR A 147 2.55 3.54 14.84
C TYR A 147 3.01 2.10 15.03
N PRO A 148 3.65 1.70 16.15
CA PRO A 148 3.86 0.30 16.49
C PRO A 148 2.59 -0.56 16.49
N PHE A 149 1.49 -0.06 17.04
CA PHE A 149 0.23 -0.79 17.01
C PHE A 149 -0.34 -0.93 15.60
N LEU A 150 -0.24 0.13 14.78
CA LEU A 150 -0.60 0.11 13.36
C LEU A 150 0.22 -0.92 12.57
N GLY A 151 1.55 -0.92 12.72
CA GLY A 151 2.40 -1.93 12.10
C GLY A 151 1.99 -3.35 12.50
N PHE A 152 1.72 -3.55 13.79
CA PHE A 152 1.26 -4.84 14.30
C PHE A 152 -0.08 -5.26 13.70
N THR A 153 -1.08 -4.37 13.64
CA THR A 153 -2.40 -4.71 13.06
C THR A 153 -2.30 -5.00 11.56
N ILE A 154 -1.44 -4.31 10.81
CA ILE A 154 -1.21 -4.60 9.39
C ILE A 154 -0.71 -6.05 9.20
N SER A 155 0.30 -6.44 9.97
CA SER A 155 0.92 -7.78 9.83
C SER A 155 0.08 -8.91 10.45
N ALA A 156 -0.57 -8.68 11.59
CA ALA A 156 -1.32 -9.70 12.32
C ALA A 156 -2.78 -9.86 11.85
N ILE A 157 -3.41 -8.77 11.39
CA ILE A 157 -4.84 -8.74 11.03
C ILE A 157 -4.99 -8.51 9.53
N VAL A 158 -4.51 -7.38 8.99
CA VAL A 158 -4.82 -6.97 7.61
C VAL A 158 -4.30 -7.97 6.58
N ILE A 159 -3.00 -8.28 6.60
CA ILE A 159 -2.38 -9.17 5.59
C ILE A 159 -2.94 -10.60 5.66
N PRO A 160 -3.06 -11.25 6.84
CA PRO A 160 -3.67 -12.57 6.91
C PRO A 160 -5.12 -12.59 6.39
N THR A 161 -5.92 -11.59 6.76
CA THR A 161 -7.32 -11.47 6.30
C THR A 161 -7.39 -11.27 4.80
N TYR A 162 -6.47 -10.49 4.25
CA TYR A 162 -6.32 -10.29 2.82
C TYR A 162 -5.99 -11.61 2.10
N VAL A 163 -4.92 -12.29 2.52
CA VAL A 163 -4.48 -13.57 1.91
C VAL A 163 -5.58 -14.61 1.95
N GLU A 164 -6.22 -14.78 3.11
CA GLU A 164 -7.24 -15.80 3.41
C GLU A 164 -8.66 -15.22 3.37
N PHE A 165 -8.93 -14.27 2.47
CA PHE A 165 -10.21 -13.56 2.40
C PHE A 165 -11.43 -14.50 2.35
N ASP A 166 -11.37 -15.55 1.52
CA ASP A 166 -12.50 -16.47 1.31
C ASP A 166 -12.83 -17.33 2.55
N SER A 167 -11.84 -17.55 3.43
CA SER A 167 -12.00 -18.31 4.68
C SER A 167 -12.07 -17.41 5.92
N SER A 168 -11.95 -16.10 5.76
CA SER A 168 -11.97 -15.15 6.87
C SER A 168 -13.39 -14.84 7.33
N SER A 169 -13.58 -14.74 8.64
CA SER A 169 -14.88 -14.34 9.21
C SER A 169 -15.21 -12.88 8.86
N ASN A 170 -16.50 -12.55 8.77
CA ASN A 170 -16.95 -11.17 8.52
C ASN A 170 -16.38 -10.17 9.54
N LEU A 171 -16.26 -10.58 10.81
CA LEU A 171 -15.65 -9.75 11.86
C LEU A 171 -14.19 -9.43 11.55
N ARG A 172 -13.41 -10.40 11.06
CA ARG A 172 -12.01 -10.22 10.69
C ARG A 172 -11.88 -9.27 9.50
N ILE A 173 -12.78 -9.38 8.52
CA ILE A 173 -12.85 -8.50 7.35
C ILE A 173 -13.18 -7.06 7.77
N ILE A 174 -14.19 -6.88 8.63
CA ILE A 174 -14.55 -5.55 9.17
C ILE A 174 -13.35 -4.96 9.93
N ALA A 175 -12.70 -5.74 10.80
CA ALA A 175 -11.53 -5.30 11.54
C ALA A 175 -10.37 -4.89 10.60
N ALA A 176 -10.11 -5.65 9.53
CA ALA A 176 -9.10 -5.31 8.54
C ALA A 176 -9.43 -4.00 7.80
N ILE A 177 -10.69 -3.79 7.41
CA ILE A 177 -11.16 -2.54 6.78
C ILE A 177 -11.01 -1.37 7.74
N SER A 178 -11.47 -1.51 8.99
CA SER A 178 -11.32 -0.48 10.02
C SER A 178 -9.86 -0.13 10.31
N CYS A 179 -8.97 -1.13 10.38
CA CYS A 179 -7.53 -0.88 10.54
C CYS A 179 -6.93 -0.16 9.34
N THR A 180 -7.42 -0.44 8.13
CA THR A 180 -6.94 0.22 6.90
C THR A 180 -7.43 1.67 6.83
N ILE A 181 -8.66 1.95 7.26
CA ILE A 181 -9.19 3.32 7.40
C ILE A 181 -8.42 4.08 8.48
N LEU A 182 -8.16 3.46 9.63
CA LEU A 182 -7.37 4.09 10.70
C LEU A 182 -5.95 4.40 10.24
N LEU A 183 -5.32 3.51 9.47
CA LEU A 183 -4.02 3.78 8.86
C LEU A 183 -4.06 5.03 7.99
N PHE A 184 -5.16 5.27 7.28
CA PHE A 184 -5.32 6.40 6.38
C PHE A 184 -5.61 7.72 7.09
N ASP A 185 -6.38 7.68 8.18
CA ASP A 185 -6.64 8.85 9.01
C ASP A 185 -5.40 9.27 9.82
N VAL A 186 -4.61 8.30 10.28
CA VAL A 186 -3.42 8.54 11.13
C VAL A 186 -2.15 8.77 10.30
N SER A 187 -2.03 8.11 9.16
CA SER A 187 -0.90 8.26 8.24
C SER A 187 -1.36 9.05 7.02
N SER A 188 -1.04 10.34 7.00
CA SER A 188 -1.14 11.18 5.80
C SER A 188 -0.09 10.82 4.73
N GLU A 189 0.66 9.73 4.92
CA GLU A 189 1.73 9.35 4.02
C GLU A 189 1.23 8.57 2.79
N PRO A 190 1.91 8.71 1.64
CA PRO A 190 1.66 7.92 0.41
C PRO A 190 1.55 6.41 0.61
N ILE A 191 2.16 5.89 1.68
CA ILE A 191 2.12 4.48 2.09
C ILE A 191 0.67 4.02 2.30
N ALA A 192 -0.13 4.76 3.06
CA ALA A 192 -1.50 4.36 3.38
C ALA A 192 -2.35 4.21 2.11
N TRP A 193 -2.17 5.10 1.14
CA TRP A 193 -2.81 5.02 -0.18
C TRP A 193 -2.47 3.74 -0.92
N VAL A 194 -1.18 3.38 -0.99
CA VAL A 194 -0.74 2.15 -1.67
C VAL A 194 -1.33 0.91 -0.99
N PHE A 195 -1.37 0.87 0.35
CA PHE A 195 -2.00 -0.24 1.07
C PHE A 195 -3.49 -0.38 0.80
N ILE A 196 -4.24 0.73 0.80
CA ILE A 196 -5.66 0.72 0.43
C ILE A 196 -5.83 0.23 -1.00
N CYS A 197 -5.05 0.77 -1.94
CA CYS A 197 -5.12 0.36 -3.34
C CYS A 197 -4.91 -1.15 -3.49
N LEU A 198 -3.89 -1.72 -2.83
CA LEU A 198 -3.64 -3.16 -2.84
C LEU A 198 -4.80 -3.94 -2.23
N PHE A 199 -5.32 -3.49 -1.08
CA PHE A 199 -6.42 -4.15 -0.38
C PHE A 199 -7.70 -4.17 -1.24
N ILE A 200 -8.08 -3.01 -1.77
CA ILE A 200 -9.25 -2.83 -2.61
C ILE A 200 -9.10 -3.58 -3.93
N HIS A 201 -7.94 -3.50 -4.58
CA HIS A 201 -7.66 -4.23 -5.81
C HIS A 201 -7.88 -5.73 -5.62
N GLN A 202 -7.46 -6.28 -4.49
CA GLN A 202 -7.69 -7.69 -4.24
C GLN A 202 -9.13 -8.03 -3.93
N LEU A 203 -9.78 -7.24 -3.10
CA LEU A 203 -11.14 -7.48 -2.72
C LEU A 203 -12.05 -7.43 -3.95
N SER A 204 -11.86 -6.41 -4.80
CA SER A 204 -12.57 -6.26 -6.06
C SER A 204 -12.33 -7.45 -6.97
N SER A 205 -11.07 -7.78 -7.22
CA SER A 205 -10.72 -8.83 -8.16
C SER A 205 -11.16 -10.23 -7.70
N LYS A 206 -10.93 -10.60 -6.43
CA LYS A 206 -11.41 -11.89 -5.89
C LYS A 206 -12.93 -12.00 -5.97
N ARG A 207 -13.65 -10.93 -5.58
CA ARG A 207 -15.11 -10.92 -5.59
C ARG A 207 -15.67 -11.06 -7.01
N ILE A 208 -15.10 -10.35 -7.97
CA ILE A 208 -15.52 -10.41 -9.36
C ILE A 208 -15.23 -11.80 -9.94
N HIS A 209 -14.06 -12.37 -9.66
CA HIS A 209 -13.74 -13.72 -10.10
C HIS A 209 -14.67 -14.78 -9.51
N LYS A 210 -15.04 -14.66 -8.23
CA LYS A 210 -16.03 -15.56 -7.60
C LYS A 210 -17.43 -15.42 -8.21
N LEU A 211 -17.86 -14.19 -8.50
CA LEU A 211 -19.19 -13.93 -9.08
C LEU A 211 -19.29 -14.25 -10.57
N ARG A 212 -18.16 -14.24 -11.28
CA ARG A 212 -18.13 -14.26 -12.74
C ARG A 212 -17.38 -15.48 -13.29
N GLY A 213 -16.72 -16.31 -12.50
CA GLY A 213 -15.96 -17.46 -12.99
C GLY A 213 -14.83 -17.09 -13.98
N VAL A 214 -14.19 -18.11 -14.56
CA VAL A 214 -13.04 -17.96 -15.47
C VAL A 214 -13.50 -18.03 -16.92
N ALA A 215 -13.48 -16.90 -17.63
CA ALA A 215 -13.81 -16.89 -19.05
C ALA A 215 -12.67 -17.46 -19.91
N THR A 216 -13.01 -18.44 -20.76
CA THR A 216 -12.07 -19.08 -21.69
C THR A 216 -11.96 -18.35 -23.04
N LYS A 217 -13.03 -17.68 -23.49
CA LYS A 217 -13.11 -16.98 -24.78
C LYS A 217 -12.95 -15.46 -24.63
N ASN A 218 -12.26 -14.83 -25.59
CA ASN A 218 -11.97 -13.38 -25.67
C ASN A 218 -11.12 -12.81 -24.51
N ARG A 219 -10.40 -13.65 -23.79
CA ARG A 219 -9.52 -13.25 -22.66
C ARG A 219 -8.54 -12.13 -23.02
N TRP A 220 -7.90 -12.24 -24.19
CA TRP A 220 -6.92 -11.25 -24.66
C TRP A 220 -7.54 -9.89 -24.99
N LEU A 221 -8.81 -9.88 -25.41
CA LEU A 221 -9.54 -8.65 -25.65
C LEU A 221 -9.85 -7.93 -24.34
N GLY A 222 -10.14 -8.68 -23.26
CA GLY A 222 -10.22 -8.15 -21.90
C GLY A 222 -8.93 -7.52 -21.41
N LEU A 223 -7.80 -8.20 -21.61
CA LEU A 223 -6.48 -7.66 -21.25
C LEU A 223 -6.16 -6.36 -22.00
N LEU A 224 -6.40 -6.34 -23.32
CA LEU A 224 -6.18 -5.16 -24.16
C LEU A 224 -7.06 -3.98 -23.68
N VAL A 225 -8.32 -4.23 -23.37
CA VAL A 225 -9.23 -3.21 -22.83
C VAL A 225 -8.71 -2.67 -21.50
N VAL A 226 -8.19 -3.51 -20.59
CA VAL A 226 -7.61 -3.03 -19.32
C VAL A 226 -6.42 -2.12 -19.56
N PHE A 227 -5.48 -2.53 -20.42
CA PHE A 227 -4.28 -1.73 -20.70
C PHE A 227 -4.66 -0.38 -21.30
N TYR A 228 -5.52 -0.40 -22.32
CA TYR A 228 -5.92 0.81 -23.04
C TYR A 228 -6.75 1.75 -22.17
N SER A 229 -7.73 1.21 -21.42
CA SER A 229 -8.55 2.02 -20.52
C SER A 229 -7.75 2.57 -19.35
N SER A 230 -6.83 1.81 -18.76
CA SER A 230 -5.94 2.32 -17.71
C SER A 230 -5.10 3.50 -18.20
N ILE A 231 -4.57 3.43 -19.43
CA ILE A 231 -3.84 4.54 -20.08
C ILE A 231 -4.71 5.78 -20.19
N ILE A 232 -5.90 5.64 -20.76
CA ILE A 232 -6.81 6.75 -20.97
C ILE A 232 -7.25 7.36 -19.64
N PHE A 233 -7.68 6.55 -18.69
CA PHE A 233 -8.19 7.02 -17.40
C PHE A 233 -7.11 7.71 -16.57
N LEU A 234 -5.92 7.12 -16.43
CA LEU A 234 -4.83 7.76 -15.70
C LEU A 234 -4.43 9.08 -16.34
N THR A 235 -4.34 9.13 -17.67
CA THR A 235 -3.96 10.36 -18.38
C THR A 235 -4.99 11.46 -18.15
N ILE A 236 -6.28 11.15 -18.30
CA ILE A 236 -7.36 12.12 -18.08
C ILE A 236 -7.40 12.56 -16.61
N ALA A 237 -7.30 11.62 -15.67
CA ALA A 237 -7.42 11.92 -14.24
C ALA A 237 -6.24 12.73 -13.71
N VAL A 238 -5.01 12.36 -14.08
CA VAL A 238 -3.80 13.14 -13.72
C VAL A 238 -3.84 14.51 -14.38
N PHE A 239 -4.25 14.60 -15.64
CA PHE A 239 -4.42 15.89 -16.31
C PHE A 239 -5.43 16.78 -15.59
N TRP A 240 -6.58 16.22 -15.19
CA TRP A 240 -7.61 16.93 -14.46
C TRP A 240 -7.06 17.52 -13.15
N ILE A 241 -6.41 16.69 -12.31
CA ILE A 241 -5.82 17.13 -11.04
C ILE A 241 -4.78 18.23 -11.27
N ILE A 242 -3.84 18.02 -12.18
CA ILE A 242 -2.75 18.99 -12.42
C ILE A 242 -3.27 20.30 -13.00
N SER A 243 -4.30 20.25 -13.85
CA SER A 243 -4.90 21.46 -14.44
C SER A 243 -5.52 22.39 -13.41
N GLN A 244 -5.94 21.86 -12.25
CA GLN A 244 -6.50 22.63 -11.15
C GLN A 244 -5.43 23.28 -10.27
N ASP A 245 -4.27 22.63 -10.12
CA ASP A 245 -3.24 23.03 -9.15
C ASP A 245 -2.09 23.83 -9.80
N ASN A 246 -1.50 23.32 -10.89
CA ASN A 246 -0.36 23.95 -11.53
C ASN A 246 -0.16 23.47 -12.97
N SER A 247 -0.51 24.32 -13.95
CA SER A 247 -0.45 24.00 -15.38
C SER A 247 0.97 23.76 -15.92
N GLU A 248 2.01 24.26 -15.25
CA GLU A 248 3.41 24.08 -15.66
C GLU A 248 3.92 22.65 -15.47
N LEU A 249 3.32 21.89 -14.53
CA LEU A 249 3.66 20.50 -14.25
C LEU A 249 3.14 19.52 -15.32
N PHE A 250 2.37 20.02 -16.30
CA PHE A 250 1.76 19.19 -17.34
C PHE A 250 2.77 18.44 -18.22
N TRP A 251 3.92 19.05 -18.54
CA TRP A 251 4.92 18.34 -19.34
C TRP A 251 5.64 17.26 -18.53
N SER A 252 5.91 17.55 -17.26
CA SER A 252 6.64 16.65 -16.36
C SER A 252 5.83 15.41 -15.95
N SER A 253 4.49 15.52 -15.88
CA SER A 253 3.60 14.40 -15.51
C SER A 253 3.66 13.21 -16.45
N ARG A 254 4.12 13.40 -17.70
CA ARG A 254 4.32 12.32 -18.69
C ARG A 254 5.32 11.29 -18.23
N TYR A 255 6.38 11.74 -17.57
CA TYR A 255 7.40 10.85 -17.03
C TYR A 255 6.84 10.03 -15.87
N ALA A 256 5.99 10.66 -15.04
CA ALA A 256 5.31 9.95 -13.96
C ALA A 256 4.34 8.90 -14.50
N LEU A 257 3.49 9.27 -15.47
CA LEU A 257 2.60 8.33 -16.14
C LEU A 257 3.38 7.20 -16.83
N GLY A 258 4.45 7.53 -17.57
CA GLY A 258 5.31 6.55 -18.23
C GLY A 258 5.92 5.55 -17.25
N TRP A 259 6.37 6.02 -16.08
CA TRP A 259 6.87 5.16 -15.01
C TRP A 259 5.79 4.25 -14.42
N VAL A 260 4.60 4.79 -14.15
CA VAL A 260 3.45 4.02 -13.66
C VAL A 260 3.10 2.90 -14.64
N PHE A 261 3.06 3.20 -15.94
CA PHE A 261 2.81 2.18 -16.97
C PHE A 261 3.95 1.17 -17.11
N LEU A 262 5.20 1.60 -17.03
CA LEU A 262 6.35 0.70 -17.06
C LEU A 262 6.25 -0.33 -15.92
N CYS A 263 5.97 0.15 -14.70
CA CYS A 263 5.77 -0.72 -13.53
C CYS A 263 4.58 -1.66 -13.71
N GLY A 264 3.48 -1.19 -14.30
CA GLY A 264 2.36 -2.04 -14.69
C GLY A 264 2.76 -3.13 -15.67
N CYS A 265 3.46 -2.78 -16.76
CA CYS A 265 3.95 -3.75 -17.74
C CYS A 265 4.86 -4.80 -17.11
N VAL A 266 5.83 -4.39 -16.28
CA VAL A 266 6.69 -5.31 -15.52
C VAL A 266 5.86 -6.20 -14.59
N GLY A 267 4.88 -5.61 -13.91
CA GLY A 267 3.93 -6.33 -13.07
C GLY A 267 3.18 -7.42 -13.83
N SER A 268 2.73 -7.15 -15.06
CA SER A 268 2.02 -8.12 -15.89
C SER A 268 2.85 -9.36 -16.25
N LEU A 269 4.18 -9.28 -16.11
CA LEU A 269 5.12 -10.39 -16.31
C LEU A 269 5.37 -11.22 -15.04
N MET A 270 4.94 -10.76 -13.86
CA MET A 270 5.06 -11.51 -12.59
C MET A 270 4.53 -12.96 -12.65
N PRO A 271 3.48 -13.30 -13.42
CA PRO A 271 3.01 -14.67 -13.56
C PRO A 271 4.04 -15.61 -14.18
N LEU A 272 4.87 -15.10 -15.11
CA LEU A 272 5.96 -15.87 -15.72
C LEU A 272 7.02 -16.27 -14.68
N VAL A 273 7.10 -15.53 -13.56
CA VAL A 273 8.01 -15.76 -12.44
C VAL A 273 7.36 -16.63 -11.33
N GLY A 274 6.12 -17.09 -11.54
CA GLY A 274 5.37 -17.89 -10.57
C GLY A 274 4.81 -17.07 -9.39
N PHE A 275 4.74 -15.75 -9.55
CA PHE A 275 3.96 -14.87 -8.69
C PHE A 275 2.51 -14.85 -9.21
N ASP A 276 1.64 -15.50 -8.46
CA ASP A 276 0.18 -15.54 -8.61
C ASP A 276 -0.39 -16.68 -9.48
N SER A 277 -1.20 -17.54 -8.83
CA SER A 277 -1.94 -18.64 -9.45
C SER A 277 -3.43 -18.32 -9.60
N LYS A 278 -3.81 -17.05 -9.42
CA LYS A 278 -5.19 -16.59 -9.55
C LYS A 278 -5.66 -16.57 -11.00
N PRO A 279 -6.98 -16.57 -11.23
CA PRO A 279 -7.52 -16.28 -12.54
C PRO A 279 -7.03 -14.92 -13.03
N ARG A 280 -6.41 -14.89 -14.22
CA ARG A 280 -5.77 -13.72 -14.86
C ARG A 280 -4.62 -13.10 -14.08
N PRO A 281 -3.54 -13.86 -13.92
CA PRO A 281 -2.39 -13.38 -13.16
C PRO A 281 -1.72 -12.18 -13.86
N GLU A 282 -1.90 -11.98 -15.18
CA GLU A 282 -1.32 -10.84 -15.92
C GLU A 282 -2.02 -9.51 -15.62
N VAL A 283 -3.36 -9.51 -15.52
CA VAL A 283 -4.15 -8.31 -15.16
C VAL A 283 -3.89 -7.92 -13.71
N TRP A 284 -3.82 -8.93 -12.84
CA TRP A 284 -3.43 -8.78 -11.44
C TRP A 284 -2.04 -8.18 -11.29
N GLY A 285 -1.08 -8.77 -11.97
CA GLY A 285 0.29 -8.29 -11.99
C GLY A 285 0.36 -6.85 -12.50
N PHE A 286 -0.36 -6.52 -13.58
CA PHE A 286 -0.41 -5.18 -14.14
C PHE A 286 -0.90 -4.12 -13.13
N LEU A 287 -2.06 -4.36 -12.52
CA LEU A 287 -2.63 -3.42 -11.55
C LEU A 287 -1.78 -3.35 -10.28
N THR A 288 -1.24 -4.47 -9.80
CA THR A 288 -0.30 -4.47 -8.66
C THR A 288 0.96 -3.66 -8.96
N GLY A 289 1.50 -3.77 -10.18
CA GLY A 289 2.64 -2.99 -10.65
C GLY A 289 2.34 -1.49 -10.70
N ILE A 290 1.16 -1.09 -11.21
CA ILE A 290 0.70 0.30 -11.19
C ILE A 290 0.59 0.83 -9.76
N ILE A 291 0.02 0.04 -8.84
CA ILE A 291 -0.17 0.43 -7.44
C ILE A 291 1.16 0.63 -6.71
N LEU A 292 2.17 -0.18 -7.02
CA LEU A 292 3.50 -0.07 -6.42
C LEU A 292 4.40 0.98 -7.09
N ALA A 293 4.01 1.52 -8.26
CA ALA A 293 4.85 2.45 -9.00
C ALA A 293 5.22 3.72 -8.21
N PRO A 294 4.30 4.36 -7.45
CA PRO A 294 4.63 5.51 -6.61
C PRO A 294 5.64 5.16 -5.51
N ALA A 295 5.66 3.91 -5.03
CA ALA A 295 6.64 3.44 -4.07
C ALA A 295 8.03 3.33 -4.70
N LEU A 296 8.11 2.87 -5.95
CA LEU A 296 9.38 2.67 -6.64
C LEU A 296 10.05 3.96 -7.12
N LEU A 297 9.32 5.08 -7.10
CA LEU A 297 9.84 6.42 -7.39
C LEU A 297 9.26 7.42 -6.36
N PRO A 298 9.69 7.31 -5.09
CA PRO A 298 9.13 8.10 -3.99
C PRO A 298 9.53 9.58 -4.12
N ASN A 299 8.83 10.45 -3.39
CA ASN A 299 9.19 11.86 -3.18
C ASN A 299 9.18 12.74 -4.45
N THR A 300 8.37 12.39 -5.44
CA THR A 300 8.01 13.34 -6.50
C THR A 300 6.56 13.76 -6.28
N HIS A 301 6.32 15.07 -6.18
CA HIS A 301 4.97 15.66 -6.08
C HIS A 301 4.02 15.11 -7.16
N LEU A 302 4.57 14.80 -8.34
CA LEU A 302 3.85 14.17 -9.44
C LEU A 302 3.33 12.76 -9.12
N MET A 303 4.05 11.95 -8.35
CA MET A 303 3.60 10.59 -7.98
C MET A 303 2.45 10.64 -6.98
N GLU A 304 2.45 11.58 -6.05
CA GLU A 304 1.35 11.75 -5.10
C GLU A 304 0.04 12.07 -5.82
N THR A 305 0.08 12.93 -6.84
CA THR A 305 -1.09 13.23 -7.70
C THR A 305 -1.63 12.03 -8.47
N THR A 306 -0.87 10.94 -8.59
CA THR A 306 -1.33 9.71 -9.27
C THR A 306 -2.07 8.73 -8.35
N LEU A 307 -1.95 8.87 -7.01
CA LEU A 307 -2.48 7.89 -6.05
C LEU A 307 -4.00 7.75 -6.09
N LEU A 308 -4.73 8.87 -6.14
CA LEU A 308 -6.20 8.85 -6.26
C LEU A 308 -6.67 8.23 -7.59
N PRO A 309 -6.13 8.61 -8.76
CA PRO A 309 -6.40 7.90 -10.02
C PRO A 309 -6.12 6.39 -9.95
N ILE A 310 -5.01 5.98 -9.35
CA ILE A 310 -4.63 4.56 -9.17
C ILE A 310 -5.64 3.82 -8.29
N LEU A 311 -6.14 4.47 -7.23
CA LEU A 311 -7.17 3.92 -6.35
C LEU A 311 -8.47 3.63 -7.12
N LEU A 312 -8.89 4.57 -7.97
CA LEU A 312 -10.08 4.41 -8.81
C LEU A 312 -9.92 3.29 -9.84
N LEU A 313 -8.72 3.14 -10.43
CA LEU A 313 -8.41 2.01 -11.31
C LEU A 313 -8.48 0.67 -10.57
N SER A 314 -7.99 0.61 -9.33
CA SER A 314 -7.97 -0.61 -8.51
C SER A 314 -9.37 -1.20 -8.30
N ILE A 315 -10.41 -0.37 -8.36
CA ILE A 315 -11.82 -0.77 -8.24
C ILE A 315 -12.43 -1.08 -9.59
N SER A 316 -12.28 -0.15 -10.54
CA SER A 316 -12.99 -0.19 -11.82
C SER A 316 -12.42 -1.21 -12.80
N MET A 317 -11.09 -1.33 -12.86
CA MET A 317 -10.42 -2.15 -13.87
C MET A 317 -10.71 -3.65 -13.74
N PRO A 318 -10.74 -4.24 -12.53
CA PRO A 318 -11.16 -5.63 -12.38
C PRO A 318 -12.56 -5.91 -12.92
N ILE A 319 -13.49 -4.94 -12.86
CA ILE A 319 -14.85 -5.09 -13.39
C ILE A 319 -14.83 -4.96 -14.91
N ILE A 320 -14.23 -3.88 -15.42
CA ILE A 320 -14.14 -3.57 -16.86
C ILE A 320 -13.45 -4.71 -17.63
N ALA A 321 -12.42 -5.33 -17.04
CA ALA A 321 -11.68 -6.45 -17.62
C ALA A 321 -12.58 -7.63 -18.05
N THR A 322 -13.74 -7.80 -17.41
CA THR A 322 -14.63 -8.94 -17.64
C THR A 322 -15.78 -8.65 -18.61
N LEU A 323 -16.01 -7.38 -18.96
CA LEU A 323 -17.08 -6.95 -19.87
C LEU A 323 -16.93 -7.42 -21.33
N PRO A 324 -15.73 -7.41 -21.96
CA PRO A 324 -15.57 -7.85 -23.35
C PRO A 324 -15.59 -9.37 -23.54
N GLU A 325 -15.57 -10.13 -22.43
CA GLU A 325 -15.48 -11.57 -22.50
C GLU A 325 -16.81 -12.23 -22.85
N TYR A 326 -16.73 -13.41 -23.47
CA TYR A 326 -17.95 -14.13 -23.79
C TYR A 326 -18.61 -14.63 -22.50
N ARG A 327 -19.88 -14.26 -22.30
CA ARG A 327 -20.70 -14.60 -21.13
C ARG A 327 -22.14 -14.74 -21.57
N ARG A 328 -22.71 -15.92 -21.38
CA ARG A 328 -24.06 -16.27 -21.84
C ARG A 328 -25.14 -15.46 -21.11
N ASN A 329 -24.95 -15.21 -19.82
CA ASN A 329 -25.93 -14.57 -18.94
C ASN A 329 -25.87 -13.03 -18.93
N MET A 330 -24.96 -12.41 -19.70
CA MET A 330 -24.75 -10.96 -19.67
C MET A 330 -25.04 -10.33 -21.02
N THR A 331 -26.18 -9.64 -21.11
CA THR A 331 -26.62 -8.95 -22.34
C THR A 331 -25.69 -7.78 -22.68
N GLN A 332 -25.59 -7.42 -23.96
CA GLN A 332 -24.81 -6.26 -24.39
C GLN A 332 -25.25 -4.95 -23.73
N LYS A 333 -26.56 -4.78 -23.47
CA LYS A 333 -27.10 -3.61 -22.76
C LYS A 333 -26.58 -3.51 -21.33
N GLN A 334 -26.54 -4.62 -20.59
CA GLN A 334 -25.98 -4.66 -19.23
C GLN A 334 -24.48 -4.35 -19.24
N ARG A 335 -23.73 -4.87 -20.22
CA ARG A 335 -22.29 -4.57 -20.36
C ARG A 335 -22.02 -3.09 -20.55
N LEU A 336 -22.78 -2.46 -21.45
CA LEU A 336 -22.67 -1.01 -21.67
C LEU A 336 -23.05 -0.23 -20.42
N LEU A 337 -24.14 -0.61 -19.74
CA LEU A 337 -24.60 0.06 -18.53
C LEU A 337 -23.58 -0.03 -17.39
N GLU A 338 -22.96 -1.19 -17.16
CA GLU A 338 -21.88 -1.33 -16.18
C GLU A 338 -20.64 -0.51 -16.55
N TRP A 339 -20.29 -0.46 -17.84
CA TRP A 339 -19.18 0.37 -18.30
C TRP A 339 -19.46 1.85 -18.03
N PHE A 340 -20.63 2.35 -18.45
CA PHE A 340 -21.03 3.75 -18.23
C PHE A 340 -21.16 4.10 -16.74
N SER A 341 -21.73 3.21 -15.92
CA SER A 341 -21.88 3.50 -14.48
C SER A 341 -20.53 3.61 -13.78
N LEU A 342 -19.56 2.76 -14.13
CA LEU A 342 -18.21 2.83 -13.58
C LEU A 342 -17.45 4.05 -14.07
N THR A 343 -17.54 4.40 -15.35
CA THR A 343 -16.88 5.60 -15.87
C THR A 343 -17.45 6.88 -15.25
N ILE A 344 -18.76 6.96 -15.09
CA ILE A 344 -19.42 8.08 -14.40
C ILE A 344 -19.00 8.14 -12.93
N LEU A 345 -18.97 7.01 -12.22
CA LEU A 345 -18.52 6.97 -10.83
C LEU A 345 -17.09 7.51 -10.67
N VAL A 346 -16.17 7.08 -11.56
CA VAL A 346 -14.79 7.58 -11.57
C VAL A 346 -14.75 9.09 -11.76
N LEU A 347 -15.50 9.62 -12.73
CA LEU A 347 -15.56 11.07 -12.98
C LEU A 347 -16.16 11.85 -11.80
N ILE A 348 -17.20 11.31 -11.15
CA ILE A 348 -17.82 11.93 -9.97
C ILE A 348 -16.81 12.01 -8.83
N VAL A 349 -16.12 10.91 -8.50
CA VAL A 349 -15.12 10.92 -7.41
C VAL A 349 -13.99 11.89 -7.73
N MET A 350 -13.53 11.93 -8.98
CA MET A 350 -12.52 12.91 -9.42
C MET A 350 -13.00 14.37 -9.31
N SER A 351 -14.28 14.65 -9.52
CA SER A 351 -14.82 16.00 -9.35
C SER A 351 -15.03 16.40 -7.89
N LEU A 352 -15.30 15.41 -7.02
CA LEU A 352 -15.66 15.65 -5.62
C LEU A 352 -14.48 15.56 -4.65
N TYR A 353 -13.29 15.13 -5.10
CA TYR A 353 -12.17 14.83 -4.19
C TYR A 353 -11.71 16.05 -3.37
N GLN A 354 -11.86 17.26 -3.89
CA GLN A 354 -11.49 18.50 -3.19
C GLN A 354 -12.54 18.94 -2.15
N TYR A 355 -13.74 18.38 -2.20
CA TYR A 355 -14.89 18.83 -1.41
C TYR A 355 -15.29 17.84 -0.31
N ILE A 356 -14.68 16.65 -0.27
CA ILE A 356 -15.06 15.56 0.61
C ILE A 356 -13.82 15.03 1.32
N ASP A 357 -13.95 14.77 2.63
CA ASP A 357 -12.89 14.13 3.41
C ASP A 357 -12.51 12.78 2.82
N LEU A 358 -11.21 12.51 2.80
CA LEU A 358 -10.65 11.29 2.21
C LEU A 358 -11.24 10.01 2.83
N SER A 359 -11.57 10.02 4.13
CA SER A 359 -12.20 8.91 4.85
C SER A 359 -13.58 8.57 4.30
N LEU A 360 -14.35 9.59 3.91
CA LEU A 360 -15.69 9.44 3.32
C LEU A 360 -15.57 8.94 1.87
N ILE A 361 -14.53 9.37 1.14
CA ILE A 361 -14.19 8.79 -0.17
C ILE A 361 -13.88 7.30 -0.01
N ALA A 362 -13.05 6.90 0.97
CA ALA A 362 -12.77 5.49 1.23
C ALA A 362 -14.04 4.69 1.52
N ILE A 363 -14.96 5.21 2.36
CA ILE A 363 -16.25 4.56 2.65
C ILE A 363 -17.09 4.39 1.38
N ILE A 364 -17.21 5.43 0.55
CA ILE A 364 -17.93 5.37 -0.73
C ILE A 364 -17.32 4.28 -1.62
N LEU A 365 -15.99 4.22 -1.70
CA LEU A 365 -15.27 3.23 -2.51
C LEU A 365 -15.43 1.80 -1.97
N PHE A 366 -15.61 1.63 -0.66
CA PHE A 366 -15.89 0.32 -0.06
C PHE A 366 -17.36 -0.11 -0.19
N THR A 367 -18.29 0.83 -0.34
CA THR A 367 -19.75 0.57 -0.34
C THR A 367 -20.20 -0.44 -1.42
N PRO A 368 -19.74 -0.39 -2.68
CA PRO A 368 -20.09 -1.38 -3.71
C PRO A 368 -19.74 -2.81 -3.30
N PHE A 369 -18.74 -2.97 -2.43
CA PHE A 369 -18.28 -4.28 -1.99
C PHE A 369 -19.17 -4.93 -0.92
N PHE A 370 -20.10 -4.19 -0.32
CA PHE A 370 -21.08 -4.74 0.64
C PHE A 370 -22.43 -5.05 0.00
N ILE A 371 -22.72 -4.52 -1.19
CA ILE A 371 -23.95 -4.81 -1.93
C ILE A 371 -23.85 -6.24 -2.47
N ARG A 372 -24.50 -7.21 -1.81
CA ARG A 372 -24.59 -8.61 -2.28
C ARG A 372 -25.28 -8.66 -3.64
N THR A 373 -24.52 -8.89 -4.70
CA THR A 373 -25.04 -9.35 -5.98
C THR A 373 -25.25 -10.86 -5.90
N ALA A 374 -26.39 -11.36 -6.38
CA ALA A 374 -26.65 -12.79 -6.47
C ALA A 374 -25.50 -13.50 -7.20
N ILE A 375 -25.08 -14.65 -6.66
CA ILE A 375 -24.09 -15.53 -7.29
C ILE A 375 -24.72 -15.98 -8.62
N SER A 376 -24.01 -15.81 -9.74
CA SER A 376 -24.46 -16.48 -10.96
C SER A 376 -24.31 -17.97 -10.73
N ASP A 377 -25.37 -18.74 -10.96
CA ASP A 377 -25.32 -20.20 -10.91
C ASP A 377 -24.09 -20.67 -11.72
N ASP A 378 -23.19 -21.38 -11.04
CA ASP A 378 -22.00 -21.98 -11.66
C ASP A 378 -22.48 -23.00 -12.71
N GLU A 379 -22.04 -22.84 -13.96
CA GLU A 379 -22.13 -23.91 -14.96
C GLU A 379 -21.07 -24.96 -14.61
N GLU A 380 -21.50 -26.09 -14.03
CA GLU A 380 -20.82 -27.37 -14.21
C GLU A 380 -20.89 -27.74 -15.70
N GLU A 381 -19.75 -27.69 -16.40
CA GLU A 381 -19.46 -28.54 -17.58
C GLU A 381 -18.09 -29.21 -17.40
#